data_AF-A0A6I3HUI4-F1
#
_entry.id   AF-A0A6I3HUI4-F1
#
_cell.length_a   1.000
_cell.length_b   1.000
_cell.length_c   1.000
_cell.angle_alpha   90.00
_cell.angle_beta   90.00
_cell.angle_gamma   90.00
#
_symmetry.space_group_name_H-M   'P 1'
#
loop_
_entity.id
_entity.type
_entity.pdbx_description
1 polymer ?
#
loop_
_entity_poly.entity_id
_entity_poly.type
_entity_poly.pdbx_seq_one_letter_code
_entity_poly.pdbx_strand_id
1 'polypeptide(L)' 'KVRPEEQRRRIATDPHSPNEFRCNTIVSNFTPFYDAFGVSAKDALWLDEKSRVQIW' A
#
# COMPACT_ATOMS: atom_id res chain seq x y z
N LYS A 1 11.26 -15.73 -1.71
CA LYS A 1 10.92 -15.09 -0.41
C LYS A 1 12.18 -14.40 0.12
N VAL A 2 12.09 -13.14 0.55
CA VAL A 2 13.24 -12.42 1.15
C VAL A 2 13.53 -12.99 2.54
N ARG A 3 14.80 -13.11 2.92
CA ARG A 3 15.17 -13.61 4.24
C ARG A 3 14.93 -12.53 5.31
N PRO A 4 14.54 -12.89 6.55
CA PRO A 4 14.22 -11.90 7.58
C PRO A 4 15.35 -10.89 7.86
N GLU A 5 16.61 -11.33 7.84
CA GLU A 5 17.78 -10.47 8.03
C GLU A 5 17.94 -9.44 6.89
N GLU A 6 17.69 -9.87 5.66
CA GLU A 6 17.76 -8.98 4.49
C GLU A 6 16.59 -7.99 4.48
N GLN A 7 15.40 -8.41 4.92
CA GLN A 7 14.26 -7.50 5.06
C GLN A 7 14.55 -6.41 6.10
N ARG A 8 15.14 -6.77 7.26
CA ARG A 8 15.57 -5.80 8.27
C ARG A 8 16.62 -4.83 7.73
N ARG A 9 17.62 -5.34 7.01
CA ARG A 9 18.65 -4.50 6.39
C ARG A 9 18.04 -3.50 5.41
N ARG A 10 17.14 -3.94 4.52
CA ARG A 10 16.48 -3.07 3.54
C ARG A 10 15.63 -1.99 4.19
N ILE A 11 14.87 -2.31 5.24
CA ILE A 11 14.11 -1.30 5.99
C ILE A 11 15.04 -0.19 6.53
N ALA A 12 16.27 -0.52 6.91
CA ALA A 12 17.22 0.45 7.44
C ALA A 12 17.98 1.24 6.36
N THR A 13 18.15 0.71 5.15
CA THR A 13 19.10 1.29 4.16
C THR A 13 18.51 1.59 2.78
N ASP A 14 17.43 0.92 2.39
CA ASP A 14 16.82 1.09 1.06
C ASP A 14 15.80 2.23 1.12
N PRO A 15 15.95 3.29 0.30
CA PRO A 15 14.97 4.38 0.28
C PRO A 15 13.62 3.96 -0.31
N HIS A 16 13.55 2.79 -0.97
CA HIS A 16 12.30 2.27 -1.50
C HIS A 16 11.51 1.52 -0.44
N SER A 17 10.21 1.78 -0.38
CA SER A 17 9.30 0.99 0.45
C SER A 17 9.35 -0.50 0.08
N PRO A 18 9.13 -1.42 1.04
CA PRO A 18 8.98 -2.84 0.74
C PRO A 18 7.89 -3.12 -0.30
N ASN A 19 8.06 -4.20 -1.08
CA ASN A 19 7.21 -4.54 -2.23
C ASN A 19 5.71 -4.57 -1.90
N GLU A 20 5.34 -5.10 -0.73
CA GLU A 20 3.93 -5.17 -0.31
C GLU A 20 3.29 -3.79 -0.14
N PHE A 21 4.04 -2.81 0.38
CA PHE A 21 3.56 -1.43 0.51
C PHE A 21 3.58 -0.68 -0.82
N ARG A 22 4.57 -0.96 -1.67
CA ARG A 22 4.63 -0.38 -3.03
C ARG A 22 3.41 -0.75 -3.88
N CYS A 23 2.81 -1.90 -3.64
CA CYS A 23 1.58 -2.32 -4.31
C CYS A 23 0.35 -1.88 -3.51
N ASN A 24 0.18 -2.39 -2.29
CA ASN A 24 -1.08 -2.33 -1.57
C ASN A 24 -1.40 -0.92 -1.04
N THR A 25 -0.40 -0.20 -0.53
CA THR A 25 -0.63 1.16 0.02
C THR A 25 -0.97 2.15 -1.09
N ILE A 26 -0.42 1.96 -2.30
CA ILE A 26 -0.70 2.86 -3.42
C ILE A 26 -2.15 2.71 -3.89
N VAL A 27 -2.63 1.47 -4.09
CA VAL A 27 -3.99 1.25 -4.57
C VAL A 27 -5.07 1.68 -3.56
N SER A 28 -4.80 1.60 -2.25
CA SER A 28 -5.70 2.13 -1.22
C SER A 28 -5.95 3.64 -1.32
N ASN A 29 -5.02 4.40 -1.91
CA ASN A 29 -5.17 5.83 -2.16
C ASN A 29 -5.81 6.14 -3.53
N PHE A 30 -6.01 5.14 -4.38
CA PHE A 30 -6.44 5.32 -5.77
C PHE A 30 -7.94 5.03 -5.92
N THR A 31 -8.77 6.07 -6.05
CA THR A 31 -10.24 5.91 -6.10
C THR A 31 -10.74 4.88 -7.13
N PRO A 32 -10.22 4.79 -8.37
CA PRO A 32 -10.68 3.79 -9.34
C PRO A 32 -10.48 2.32 -8.90
N PHE A 33 -9.58 2.06 -7.94
CA PHE A 33 -9.43 0.71 -7.36
C PHE A 33 -10.70 0.26 -6.63
N TYR A 34 -11.42 1.18 -5.99
CA TYR A 34 -12.64 0.87 -5.25
C TYR A 34 -13.76 0.42 -6.19
N ASP A 35 -13.91 1.11 -7.32
CA ASP A 35 -14.92 0.78 -8.33
C ASP A 35 -14.59 -0.52 -9.06
N ALA A 36 -13.31 -0.71 -9.42
CA ALA A 36 -12.87 -1.88 -10.18
C ALA A 36 -13.03 -3.20 -9.40
N PHE A 37 -12.88 -3.17 -8.08
CA PHE A 37 -12.86 -4.38 -7.24
C PHE A 37 -13.99 -4.42 -6.20
N GLY A 38 -14.87 -3.43 -6.15
CA GLY A 38 -15.97 -3.36 -5.19
C GLY A 38 -15.51 -3.22 -3.73
N VAL A 39 -14.42 -2.50 -3.49
CA VAL A 39 -13.79 -2.40 -2.16
C VAL A 39 -14.68 -1.60 -1.21
N SER A 40 -14.93 -2.18 -0.03
CA SER A 40 -15.82 -1.64 1.00
C SER A 40 -15.12 -1.58 2.36
N ALA A 41 -15.74 -0.94 3.35
CA ALA A 41 -15.20 -0.84 4.71
C ALA A 41 -14.94 -2.18 5.42
N LYS A 42 -15.34 -3.30 4.83
CA LYS A 42 -15.07 -4.66 5.33
C LYS A 42 -13.73 -5.22 4.84
N ASP A 43 -13.12 -4.57 3.85
CA ASP A 43 -11.94 -5.06 3.16
C ASP A 43 -10.66 -4.47 3.74
N ALA A 44 -9.58 -5.27 3.78
CA ALA A 44 -8.34 -4.89 4.43
C ALA A 44 -7.63 -3.67 3.80
N LEU A 45 -7.87 -3.41 2.52
CA LEU A 45 -7.28 -2.29 1.77
C LEU A 45 -8.18 -1.06 1.70
N TRP A 46 -9.32 -1.07 2.39
CA TRP A 46 -10.22 0.07 2.41
C TRP A 46 -9.64 1.23 3.21
N LEU A 47 -9.76 2.43 2.65
CA LEU A 47 -9.42 3.69 3.28
C LEU A 47 -10.54 4.70 3.00
N ASP A 48 -10.95 5.42 4.04
CA ASP A 48 -11.93 6.51 3.93
C ASP A 48 -11.43 7.53 2.90
N GLU A 49 -12.34 8.04 2.06
CA GLU A 49 -12.00 8.96 0.97
C GLU A 49 -11.23 10.19 1.46
N LYS A 50 -11.56 10.72 2.64
CA LYS A 50 -10.88 11.89 3.23
C LYS A 50 -9.47 11.59 3.72
N SER A 51 -9.15 10.30 3.90
CA SER A 51 -7.83 9.84 4.33
C SER A 51 -6.94 9.43 3.16
N ARG A 52 -7.49 9.40 1.93
CA ARG A 52 -6.71 9.09 0.71
C ARG A 52 -5.84 10.28 0.34
N VAL A 53 -4.57 10.00 0.11
CA VAL A 53 -3.56 10.99 -0.28
C VAL A 53 -3.50 11.08 -1.80
N GLN A 54 -3.67 12.30 -2.32
CA GLN A 54 -3.40 12.65 -3.70
C GLN A 54 -2.39 13.80 -3.74
N ILE A 55 -1.36 13.67 -4.59
CA ILE A 55 -0.27 14.66 -4.68
C ILE A 55 -0.43 15.56 -5.91
N TRP A 56 -0.71 14.94 -7.06
CA TRP A 56 -0.79 15.60 -8.36
C TRP A 56 -2.24 15.73 -8.83
#